data_AF-A0A9E1HWC0-F1
#
_entry.id   AF-A0A9E1HWC0-F1
#
_cell.length_a   1.000
_cell.length_b   1.000
_cell.length_c   1.000
_cell.angle_alpha   90.00
_cell.angle_beta   90.00
_cell.angle_gamma   90.00
#
_symmetry.space_group_name_H-M   'P 1'
#
loop_
_entity.id
_entity.type
_entity.pdbx_description
1 polymer ?
#
loop_
_entity_poly.entity_id
_entity_poly.type
_entity_poly.pdbx_seq_one_letter_code
_entity_poly.pdbx_strand_id
1 'polypeptide(L)'
;MTSSVKYIRRACCGALAILSLTACGKSSMSLDPAETVEQMKDKLTFTDQMTVVDMEGALRIYGVDEALVSDCAALRGSGATAENFSVWKTANEQDAEELEDQLENFLQSWIDGYSDYKPEEVPKLESAVLTQEDHYVILCVSADNEAAETYIDDLLDA
;
A
#
# COMPACT_ATOMS: atom_id res chain seq x y z
N MET A 1 -51.24 -25.35 34.03
CA MET A 1 -52.23 -25.99 33.15
C MET A 1 -51.49 -26.89 32.17
N THR A 2 -51.53 -28.19 32.44
CA THR A 2 -51.15 -29.23 31.48
C THR A 2 -52.23 -29.31 30.41
N SER A 3 -51.85 -29.20 29.13
CA SER A 3 -52.56 -29.91 28.09
C SER A 3 -51.64 -30.13 26.89
N SER A 4 -51.35 -31.41 26.64
CA SER A 4 -50.78 -31.97 25.44
C SER A 4 -51.60 -31.55 24.21
N VAL A 5 -50.99 -31.52 23.00
CA VAL A 5 -51.61 -32.05 21.76
C VAL A 5 -50.67 -31.99 20.54
N LYS A 6 -50.38 -33.21 20.05
CA LYS A 6 -50.31 -33.70 18.65
C LYS A 6 -49.20 -33.23 17.69
N TYR A 7 -48.32 -34.20 17.44
CA TYR A 7 -47.58 -34.40 16.19
C TYR A 7 -48.49 -34.31 14.96
N ILE A 8 -48.08 -33.51 13.96
CA ILE A 8 -48.53 -33.62 12.58
C ILE A 8 -47.29 -33.81 11.70
N ARG A 9 -47.19 -34.99 11.08
CA ARG A 9 -46.24 -35.32 10.01
C ARG A 9 -46.78 -34.83 8.67
N ARG A 10 -46.02 -34.01 7.95
CA ARG A 10 -46.05 -33.80 6.48
C ARG A 10 -44.62 -33.38 6.07
N ALA A 11 -43.77 -34.25 5.53
CA ALA A 11 -43.70 -34.77 4.15
C ALA A 11 -43.33 -33.71 3.08
N CYS A 12 -42.03 -33.70 2.73
CA CYS A 12 -41.33 -33.40 1.46
C CYS A 12 -41.61 -32.13 0.62
N CYS A 13 -40.53 -31.74 -0.09
CA CYS A 13 -40.38 -30.74 -1.18
C CYS A 13 -40.04 -29.32 -0.71
N GLY A 14 -38.95 -28.66 -1.13
CA GLY A 14 -37.89 -29.03 -2.06
C GLY A 14 -36.77 -27.97 -2.02
N ALA A 15 -35.59 -28.37 -2.52
CA ALA A 15 -34.46 -27.54 -2.92
C ALA A 15 -34.01 -26.42 -1.95
N LEU A 16 -33.14 -26.80 -1.01
CA LEU A 16 -32.20 -25.86 -0.41
C LEU A 16 -31.19 -25.47 -1.50
N ALA A 17 -31.45 -24.34 -2.17
CA ALA A 17 -30.52 -23.78 -3.15
C ALA A 17 -29.20 -23.49 -2.43
N ILE A 18 -28.18 -24.27 -2.81
CA ILE A 18 -26.80 -24.07 -2.42
C ILE A 18 -26.43 -22.68 -2.92
N LEU A 19 -26.27 -21.74 -1.98
CA LEU A 19 -25.55 -20.50 -2.19
C LEU A 19 -24.13 -20.87 -2.61
N SER A 20 -23.91 -21.03 -3.91
CA SER A 20 -22.58 -20.95 -4.49
C SER A 20 -22.11 -19.51 -4.33
N LEU A 21 -21.60 -19.18 -3.13
CA LEU A 21 -20.58 -18.14 -3.01
C LEU A 21 -19.41 -18.64 -3.87
N THR A 22 -19.42 -18.26 -5.14
CA THR A 22 -18.16 -18.01 -5.82
C THR A 22 -17.58 -16.77 -5.15
N ALA A 23 -17.02 -16.96 -3.96
CA ALA A 23 -15.91 -16.12 -3.55
C ALA A 23 -14.86 -16.38 -4.63
N CYS A 24 -14.81 -15.50 -5.62
CA CYS A 24 -13.55 -15.27 -6.31
C CYS A 24 -12.58 -14.96 -5.17
N GLY A 25 -11.82 -15.97 -4.75
CA GLY A 25 -10.67 -15.71 -3.90
C GLY A 25 -9.79 -14.81 -4.75
N LYS A 26 -9.77 -13.50 -4.45
CA LYS A 26 -8.61 -12.68 -4.73
C LYS A 26 -7.45 -13.52 -4.22
N SER A 27 -6.54 -13.92 -5.11
CA SER A 27 -5.24 -14.42 -4.69
C SER A 27 -4.69 -13.41 -3.69
N SER A 28 -4.18 -13.86 -2.55
CA SER A 28 -3.51 -12.94 -1.64
C SER A 28 -2.34 -12.32 -2.38
N MET A 29 -2.28 -11.00 -2.36
CA MET A 29 -1.19 -10.25 -2.96
C MET A 29 0.12 -10.66 -2.28
N SER A 30 1.14 -10.91 -3.09
CA SER A 30 2.46 -11.29 -2.58
C SER A 30 3.53 -10.49 -3.32
N LEU A 31 3.81 -9.29 -2.81
CA LEU A 31 4.91 -8.46 -3.28
C LEU A 31 6.20 -8.82 -2.52
N ASP A 32 7.30 -8.93 -3.28
CA ASP A 32 8.66 -8.82 -2.75
C ASP A 32 9.10 -7.36 -2.91
N PRO A 33 9.38 -6.62 -1.82
CA PRO A 33 9.69 -5.19 -1.93
C PRO A 33 10.85 -4.86 -2.87
N ALA A 34 11.94 -5.65 -2.83
CA ALA A 34 13.13 -5.40 -3.63
C ALA A 34 12.88 -5.68 -5.12
N GLU A 35 12.26 -6.81 -5.45
CA GLU A 35 11.88 -7.13 -6.84
C GLU A 35 10.85 -6.12 -7.37
N THR A 36 9.91 -5.68 -6.54
CA THR A 36 8.93 -4.65 -6.90
C THR A 36 9.60 -3.32 -7.21
N VAL A 37 10.55 -2.87 -6.38
CA VAL A 37 11.33 -1.66 -6.63
C VAL A 37 12.13 -1.76 -7.92
N GLU A 38 12.82 -2.86 -8.17
CA GLU A 38 13.57 -3.07 -9.41
C GLU A 38 12.65 -3.06 -10.64
N GLN A 39 11.47 -3.69 -10.57
CA GLN A 39 10.50 -3.67 -11.66
C GLN A 39 9.94 -2.27 -11.92
N MET A 40 9.55 -1.55 -10.87
CA MET A 40 8.88 -0.26 -10.97
C MET A 40 9.83 0.85 -11.38
N LYS A 41 11.12 0.74 -11.06
CA LYS A 41 12.15 1.72 -11.44
C LYS A 41 12.17 2.05 -12.93
N ASP A 42 11.90 1.07 -13.79
CA ASP A 42 11.90 1.23 -15.25
C ASP A 42 10.54 1.72 -15.80
N LYS A 43 9.47 1.62 -15.01
CA LYS A 43 8.11 2.09 -15.37
C LYS A 43 7.85 3.52 -14.91
N LEU A 44 8.33 3.86 -13.71
CA LEU A 44 8.15 5.16 -13.09
C LEU A 44 9.04 6.22 -13.76
N THR A 45 8.53 7.44 -13.86
CA THR A 45 9.29 8.57 -14.44
C THR A 45 9.91 9.41 -13.33
N PHE A 46 11.23 9.47 -13.30
CA PHE A 46 12.00 10.32 -12.39
C PHE A 46 12.82 11.34 -13.18
N THR A 47 13.03 12.51 -12.59
CA THR A 47 13.93 13.56 -13.12
C THR A 47 15.27 13.61 -12.39
N ASP A 48 15.41 12.88 -11.28
CA ASP A 48 16.65 12.73 -10.52
C ASP A 48 17.31 11.36 -10.76
N GLN A 49 18.58 11.25 -10.34
CA GLN A 49 19.24 9.97 -10.24
C GLN A 49 18.72 9.22 -9.02
N MET A 50 18.04 8.10 -9.26
CA MET A 50 17.50 7.25 -8.21
C MET A 50 18.51 6.22 -7.73
N THR A 51 18.67 6.14 -6.41
CA THR A 51 19.49 5.13 -5.73
C THR A 51 18.64 4.24 -4.83
N VAL A 52 18.95 2.95 -4.81
CA VAL A 52 18.31 2.00 -3.89
C VAL A 52 18.75 2.32 -2.46
N VAL A 53 17.79 2.27 -1.55
CA VAL A 53 17.96 2.46 -0.11
C VAL A 53 17.61 1.14 0.57
N ASP A 54 18.48 0.67 1.46
CA ASP A 54 18.25 -0.51 2.29
C ASP A 54 17.22 -0.21 3.41
N MET A 55 16.77 -1.25 4.11
CA MET A 55 15.74 -1.14 5.14
C MET A 55 16.13 -0.15 6.25
N GLU A 56 17.34 -0.24 6.79
CA GLU A 56 17.81 0.69 7.84
C GLU A 56 17.79 2.15 7.34
N GLY A 57 18.24 2.36 6.10
CA GLY A 57 18.20 3.67 5.47
C GLY A 57 16.79 4.19 5.26
N ALA A 58 15.88 3.34 4.79
CA ALA A 58 14.49 3.68 4.54
C ALA A 58 13.80 4.04 5.86
N LEU A 59 13.86 3.19 6.89
CA LEU A 59 13.26 3.47 8.21
C LEU A 59 13.68 4.84 8.75
N ARG A 60 14.98 5.17 8.68
CA ARG A 60 15.51 6.46 9.11
C ARG A 60 15.04 7.64 8.23
N ILE A 61 14.99 7.46 6.91
CA ILE A 61 14.60 8.54 5.98
C ILE A 61 13.12 8.88 6.16
N TYR A 62 12.27 7.86 6.26
CA TYR A 62 10.82 7.99 6.33
C TYR A 62 10.31 8.19 7.76
N GLY A 63 11.17 8.02 8.78
CA GLY A 63 10.77 8.18 10.19
C GLY A 63 9.85 7.06 10.67
N VAL A 64 10.02 5.86 10.11
CA VAL A 64 9.16 4.71 10.35
C VAL A 64 9.67 3.88 11.53
N ASP A 65 8.75 3.41 12.39
CA ASP A 65 9.06 2.43 13.43
C ASP A 65 9.39 1.06 12.82
N GLU A 66 10.59 0.56 13.10
CA GLU A 66 11.06 -0.76 12.66
C GLU A 66 10.12 -1.89 13.11
N ALA A 67 9.43 -1.73 14.23
CA ALA A 67 8.51 -2.75 14.75
C ALA A 67 7.31 -3.04 13.83
N LEU A 68 6.94 -2.10 12.95
CA LEU A 68 5.83 -2.25 12.01
C LEU A 68 6.23 -2.98 10.72
N VAL A 69 7.53 -3.00 10.40
CA VAL A 69 8.03 -3.39 9.08
C VAL A 69 8.73 -4.74 9.16
N SER A 70 8.26 -5.69 8.36
CA SER A 70 8.88 -7.01 8.19
C SER A 70 9.90 -7.04 7.05
N ASP A 71 9.72 -6.20 6.03
CA ASP A 71 10.64 -5.99 4.92
C ASP A 71 10.31 -4.68 4.19
N CYS A 72 11.30 -4.04 3.57
CA CYS A 72 11.06 -2.91 2.68
C CYS A 72 12.23 -2.67 1.70
N ALA A 73 11.91 -2.00 0.60
CA ALA A 73 12.88 -1.45 -0.31
C ALA A 73 12.42 -0.08 -0.77
N ALA A 74 13.37 0.82 -1.06
CA ALA A 74 13.04 2.14 -1.55
C ALA A 74 14.06 2.63 -2.59
N LEU A 75 13.60 3.56 -3.43
CA LEU A 75 14.40 4.45 -4.25
C LEU A 75 14.35 5.84 -3.66
N ARG A 76 15.49 6.51 -3.65
CA ARG A 76 15.59 7.92 -3.27
C ARG A 76 16.40 8.67 -4.32
N GLY A 77 15.92 9.87 -4.67
CA GLY A 77 16.69 10.81 -5.48
C GLY A 77 17.97 11.28 -4.77
N SER A 78 18.78 12.06 -5.47
CA SER A 78 20.02 12.62 -4.94
C SER A 78 19.79 13.64 -3.81
N GLY A 79 18.55 14.12 -3.66
CA GLY A 79 18.16 15.24 -2.80
C GLY A 79 18.06 16.57 -3.56
N ALA A 80 18.26 16.55 -4.88
CA ALA A 80 17.97 17.69 -5.76
C ALA A 80 16.47 17.84 -6.04
N THR A 81 15.71 16.73 -5.98
CA THR A 81 14.25 16.67 -6.08
C THR A 81 13.66 15.96 -4.85
N ALA A 82 12.34 16.07 -4.69
CA ALA A 82 11.60 15.34 -3.66
C ALA A 82 11.29 13.87 -4.05
N GLU A 83 11.81 13.41 -5.19
CA GLU A 83 11.41 12.14 -5.79
C GLU A 83 11.91 10.94 -4.99
N ASN A 84 10.99 10.00 -4.75
CA ASN A 84 11.22 8.78 -4.01
C ASN A 84 10.14 7.74 -4.32
N PHE A 85 10.45 6.46 -4.13
CA PHE A 85 9.49 5.36 -4.27
C PHE A 85 9.80 4.31 -3.21
N SER A 86 8.81 3.81 -2.49
CA SER A 86 9.03 2.82 -1.44
C SER A 86 7.90 1.81 -1.39
N VAL A 87 8.28 0.56 -1.10
CA VAL A 87 7.38 -0.56 -0.92
C VAL A 87 7.67 -1.15 0.45
N TRP A 88 6.63 -1.23 1.27
CA TRP A 88 6.74 -1.68 2.65
C TRP A 88 5.85 -2.88 2.86
N LYS A 89 6.36 -3.87 3.60
CA LYS A 89 5.63 -5.06 4.00
C LYS A 89 5.55 -5.13 5.51
N THR A 90 4.35 -5.20 6.05
CA THR A 90 4.10 -5.33 7.49
C THR A 90 3.70 -6.76 7.85
N ALA A 91 3.61 -7.06 9.16
CA ALA A 91 3.18 -8.38 9.62
C ALA A 91 1.68 -8.63 9.41
N ASN A 92 0.88 -7.57 9.36
CA ASN A 92 -0.57 -7.61 9.23
C ASN A 92 -1.12 -6.23 8.81
N GLU A 93 -2.38 -6.22 8.41
CA GLU A 93 -3.09 -5.02 7.94
C GLU A 93 -3.14 -3.88 8.98
N GLN A 94 -3.28 -4.18 10.27
CA GLN A 94 -3.28 -3.15 11.31
C GLN A 94 -1.93 -2.42 11.41
N ASP A 95 -0.82 -3.15 11.30
CA ASP A 95 0.51 -2.53 11.25
C ASP A 95 0.71 -1.74 9.94
N ALA A 96 0.03 -2.12 8.85
CA ALA A 96 0.06 -1.37 7.59
C ALA A 96 -0.72 -0.05 7.69
N GLU A 97 -1.89 -0.05 8.34
CA GLU A 97 -2.65 1.18 8.64
C GLU A 97 -1.81 2.16 9.48
N GLU A 98 -1.14 1.67 10.54
CA GLU A 98 -0.26 2.52 11.36
C GLU A 98 0.96 3.02 10.60
N LEU A 99 1.49 2.22 9.67
CA LEU A 99 2.59 2.62 8.80
C LEU A 99 2.15 3.71 7.79
N GLU A 100 0.95 3.59 7.21
CA GLU A 100 0.39 4.58 6.31
C GLU A 100 0.29 5.96 7.00
N ASP A 101 -0.23 5.99 8.23
CA ASP A 101 -0.27 7.21 9.07
C ASP A 101 1.14 7.82 9.25
N GLN A 102 2.19 6.99 9.45
CA GLN A 102 3.56 7.49 9.58
C GLN A 102 4.10 8.07 8.25
N LEU A 103 3.75 7.46 7.12
CA LEU A 103 4.13 7.96 5.79
C LEU A 103 3.37 9.23 5.39
N GLU A 104 2.12 9.40 5.83
CA GLU A 104 1.39 10.68 5.71
C GLU A 104 2.10 11.79 6.50
N ASN A 105 2.50 11.52 7.74
CA ASN A 105 3.26 12.47 8.56
C ASN A 105 4.62 12.83 7.95
N PHE A 106 5.29 11.85 7.34
CA PHE A 106 6.50 12.08 6.55
C PHE A 106 6.24 13.02 5.37
N LEU A 107 5.18 12.77 4.58
CA LEU A 107 4.81 13.62 3.45
C LEU A 107 4.53 15.05 3.88
N GLN A 108 3.76 15.25 4.96
CA GLN A 108 3.49 16.58 5.49
C GLN A 108 4.77 17.29 5.93
N SER A 109 5.66 16.59 6.62
CA SER A 109 6.95 17.14 7.04
C SER A 109 7.83 17.52 5.85
N TRP A 110 7.79 16.72 4.76
CA TRP A 110 8.50 17.04 3.53
C TRP A 110 7.87 18.21 2.78
N ILE A 111 6.54 18.30 2.71
CA ILE A 111 5.84 19.45 2.12
C ILE A 111 6.27 20.74 2.84
N ASP A 112 6.26 20.75 4.18
CA ASP A 112 6.68 21.90 4.97
C ASP A 112 8.16 22.26 4.68
N GLY A 113 9.05 21.26 4.68
CA GLY A 113 10.48 21.46 4.41
C GLY A 113 10.77 21.96 2.99
N TYR A 114 10.11 21.40 1.97
CA TYR A 114 10.28 21.81 0.58
C TYR A 114 9.61 23.15 0.28
N SER A 115 8.55 23.51 1.00
CA SER A 115 7.91 24.83 0.87
C SER A 115 8.86 25.99 1.17
N ASP A 116 9.82 25.78 2.08
CA ASP A 116 10.85 26.79 2.38
C ASP A 116 12.11 26.63 1.50
N TYR A 117 12.50 25.39 1.19
CA TYR A 117 13.77 25.09 0.51
C TYR A 117 13.68 25.14 -1.01
N LYS A 118 12.69 24.46 -1.60
CA LYS A 118 12.52 24.31 -3.04
C LYS A 118 11.02 24.13 -3.36
N PRO A 119 10.23 25.21 -3.34
CA PRO A 119 8.77 25.16 -3.45
C PRO A 119 8.29 24.51 -4.76
N GLU A 120 9.12 24.50 -5.81
CA GLU A 120 8.76 23.89 -7.10
C GLU A 120 8.54 22.36 -7.02
N GLU A 121 9.06 21.69 -5.99
CA GLU A 121 8.84 20.25 -5.78
C GLU A 121 7.55 19.95 -4.99
N VAL A 122 6.98 20.93 -4.27
CA VAL A 122 5.80 20.75 -3.41
C VAL A 122 4.62 20.13 -4.16
N PRO A 123 4.28 20.53 -5.41
CA PRO A 123 3.18 19.92 -6.14
C PRO A 123 3.34 18.40 -6.35
N LYS A 124 4.57 17.89 -6.45
CA LYS A 124 4.83 16.44 -6.55
C LYS A 124 4.54 15.72 -5.22
N LEU A 125 4.79 16.39 -4.09
CA LEU A 125 4.54 15.85 -2.76
C LEU A 125 3.04 15.88 -2.41
N GLU A 126 2.34 16.95 -2.75
CA GLU A 126 0.89 17.09 -2.53
C GLU A 126 0.06 16.12 -3.39
N SER A 127 0.60 15.69 -4.53
CA SER A 127 0.00 14.69 -5.42
C SER A 127 0.65 13.31 -5.31
N ALA A 128 1.40 13.06 -4.23
CA ALA A 128 2.06 11.77 -4.02
C ALA A 128 1.03 10.63 -3.99
N VAL A 129 1.42 9.48 -4.53
CA VAL A 129 0.62 8.26 -4.40
C VAL A 129 1.01 7.60 -3.09
N LEU A 130 0.10 7.55 -2.13
CA LEU A 130 0.22 6.76 -0.91
C LEU A 130 -0.98 5.82 -0.86
N THR A 131 -0.73 4.52 -0.84
CA THR A 131 -1.79 3.51 -0.84
C THR A 131 -1.42 2.33 0.04
N GLN A 132 -2.43 1.80 0.72
CA GLN A 132 -2.38 0.58 1.49
C GLN A 132 -3.30 -0.47 0.85
N GLU A 133 -2.80 -1.70 0.70
CA GLU A 133 -3.60 -2.88 0.32
C GLU A 133 -3.04 -4.10 1.08
N ASP A 134 -3.92 -4.85 1.75
CA ASP A 134 -3.57 -5.93 2.67
C ASP A 134 -2.51 -5.49 3.72
N HIS A 135 -1.31 -6.06 3.66
CA HIS A 135 -0.20 -5.78 4.60
C HIS A 135 0.95 -5.08 3.88
N TYR A 136 0.64 -4.36 2.80
CA TYR A 136 1.59 -3.55 2.06
C TYR A 136 1.19 -2.09 2.09
N VAL A 137 2.19 -1.22 2.15
CA VAL A 137 2.03 0.22 1.94
C VAL A 137 3.02 0.64 0.87
N ILE A 138 2.56 1.43 -0.10
CA ILE A 138 3.37 1.94 -1.20
C ILE A 138 3.29 3.45 -1.21
N LEU A 139 4.45 4.11 -1.28
CA LEU A 139 4.57 5.55 -1.43
C LEU A 139 5.38 5.89 -2.68
N CYS A 140 4.86 6.76 -3.54
CA CYS A 140 5.53 7.25 -4.73
C CYS A 140 5.43 8.78 -4.85
N VAL A 141 6.58 9.42 -5.01
CA VAL A 141 6.75 10.80 -5.45
C VAL A 141 7.64 10.77 -6.68
N SER A 142 7.08 11.09 -7.83
CA SER A 142 7.72 10.98 -9.13
C SER A 142 7.54 12.26 -9.96
N ALA A 143 8.07 12.28 -11.17
CA ALA A 143 7.82 13.35 -12.12
C ALA A 143 6.41 13.30 -12.72
N ASP A 144 5.72 12.15 -12.63
CA ASP A 144 4.39 11.89 -13.17
C ASP A 144 3.62 10.94 -12.25
N ASN A 145 3.03 11.51 -11.19
CA ASN A 145 2.32 10.72 -10.18
C ASN A 145 1.01 10.10 -10.70
N GLU A 146 0.38 10.70 -11.70
CA GLU A 146 -0.83 10.14 -12.33
C GLU A 146 -0.49 8.83 -13.07
N ALA A 147 0.61 8.81 -13.83
CA ALA A 147 1.11 7.58 -14.43
C ALA A 147 1.59 6.58 -13.36
N ALA A 148 2.24 7.05 -12.29
CA ALA A 148 2.68 6.21 -11.18
C ALA A 148 1.50 5.50 -10.50
N GLU A 149 0.41 6.20 -10.23
CA GLU A 149 -0.82 5.65 -9.65
C GLU A 149 -1.36 4.50 -10.51
N THR A 150 -1.43 4.69 -11.83
CA THR A 150 -1.88 3.64 -12.76
C THR A 150 -1.01 2.38 -12.68
N TYR A 151 0.32 2.53 -12.62
CA TYR A 151 1.22 1.37 -12.52
C TYR A 151 1.17 0.69 -11.14
N ILE A 152 0.89 1.46 -10.08
CA ILE A 152 0.71 0.94 -8.73
C ILE A 152 -0.61 0.19 -8.63
N ASP A 153 -1.70 0.71 -9.18
CA ASP A 153 -2.98 0.01 -9.24
C ASP A 153 -2.85 -1.32 -10.01
N ASP A 154 -2.20 -1.31 -11.18
CA ASP A 154 -1.92 -2.52 -11.96
C ASP A 154 -1.06 -3.54 -11.18
N LEU A 155 -0.13 -3.07 -10.34
CA LEU A 155 0.69 -3.91 -9.47
C LEU A 155 -0.16 -4.55 -8.36
N LEU A 156 -1.11 -3.80 -7.81
CA LEU A 156 -1.98 -4.24 -6.72
C LEU A 156 -3.14 -5.14 -7.19
N ASP A 157 -3.51 -5.08 -8.47
CA ASP A 157 -4.57 -5.92 -9.05
C ASP A 157 -4.07 -7.24 -9.68
N ALA A 158 -2.76 -7.49 -9.69
CA ALA A 158 -2.10 -8.63 -10.35
C ALA A 158 -2.19 -9.96 -9.58
#